data_AF-A0AAV0LU05-F1
#
_entry.id   AF-A0AAV0LU05-F1
#
_cell.length_a   1.000
_cell.length_b   1.000
_cell.length_c   1.000
_cell.angle_alpha   90.00
_cell.angle_beta   90.00
_cell.angle_gamma   90.00
#
_symmetry.space_group_name_H-M   'P 1'
#
loop_
_entity.id
_entity.type
_entity.pdbx_description
1 polymer ?
#
loop_
_entity_poly.entity_id
_entity_poly.type
_entity_poly.pdbx_seq_one_letter_code
_entity_poly.pdbx_strand_id
1 'polypeptide(L)'
;MDRVIVDLFKKATAASKERFADVHTRMMKRNYDAVPQWWFILVLALSFAMALFAVEGFGQQLQLPWWGLIFACALAMVSTLPIGIIQATTNNQIGLNVITELMIGYAYPGKPLANVAFKTYGYISMSQALSFVQDFKLGHYMKIPPKSMFIVQLVGTLVASSVYFGTAWWILESVPNVCDLDVLPEGSPWTCPGYDVFYSASIIWGVVSPRRMFGDLGIYREQYWVFLLGLLAPVPVWLLSRKFPHKKWIKLIHMPLILGASASMPPAKPVHYWSWAAVGFFFNYYLYKKHKGWWARHAYILSAAMDAGVAFMGILLFFALQSKDIYGPNWWGLDASDHCTLAKCPTAPGVQVQGCPAIS
;
A
#
# COMPACT_ATOMS: atom_id res chain seq x y z
N MET A 1 25.08 -8.46 0.20
CA MET A 1 23.95 -7.60 0.63
C MET A 1 23.91 -7.50 2.15
N ASP A 2 24.22 -8.58 2.87
CA ASP A 2 24.21 -8.64 4.34
C ASP A 2 25.15 -7.67 5.06
N ARG A 3 26.36 -7.41 4.54
CA ARG A 3 27.27 -6.41 5.15
C ARG A 3 26.69 -4.99 5.13
N VAL A 4 25.92 -4.64 4.10
CA VAL A 4 25.30 -3.31 3.98
C VAL A 4 24.16 -3.15 4.97
N ILE A 5 23.34 -4.19 5.16
CA ILE A 5 22.24 -4.18 6.13
C ILE A 5 22.80 -4.15 7.56
N VAL A 6 23.80 -4.97 7.87
CA VAL A 6 24.47 -4.96 9.19
C VAL A 6 25.17 -3.62 9.45
N ASP A 7 25.81 -3.01 8.45
CA ASP A 7 26.39 -1.68 8.58
C ASP A 7 25.32 -0.59 8.72
N LEU A 8 24.16 -0.73 8.07
CA LEU A 8 23.02 0.18 8.25
C LEU A 8 22.42 0.05 9.64
N PHE A 9 22.30 -1.16 10.18
CA PHE A 9 21.91 -1.40 11.57
C PHE A 9 22.92 -0.79 12.53
N LYS A 10 24.23 -1.05 12.35
CA LYS A 10 25.29 -0.44 13.16
C LYS A 10 25.29 1.08 13.07
N LYS A 11 25.04 1.65 11.88
CA LYS A 11 24.89 3.10 11.68
C LYS A 11 23.63 3.65 12.34
N ALA A 12 22.51 2.94 12.30
CA ALA A 12 21.30 3.32 13.02
C ALA A 12 21.52 3.32 14.55
N THR A 13 22.18 2.28 15.08
CA THR A 13 22.55 2.20 16.49
C THR A 13 23.61 3.25 16.88
N ALA A 14 24.56 3.57 16.00
CA ALA A 14 25.58 4.58 16.22
C ALA A 14 25.03 6.02 16.10
N ALA A 15 24.06 6.26 15.21
CA ALA A 15 23.33 7.53 15.11
C ALA A 15 22.48 7.80 16.37
N SER A 16 21.94 6.75 16.99
CA SER A 16 21.31 6.83 18.31
C SER A 16 22.29 7.23 19.41
N LYS A 17 23.56 6.80 19.33
CA LYS A 17 24.64 7.10 20.32
C LYS A 17 25.44 8.38 20.03
N GLU A 18 24.80 9.40 19.47
CA GLU A 18 25.31 10.80 19.39
C GLU A 18 26.55 11.10 18.53
N ARG A 19 27.25 10.09 17.97
CA ARG A 19 28.52 10.32 17.25
C ARG A 19 28.36 10.98 15.87
N PHE A 20 27.13 11.09 15.35
CA PHE A 20 26.77 11.74 14.07
C PHE A 20 25.46 12.54 14.18
N ALA A 21 25.30 13.38 15.19
CA ALA A 21 24.13 14.25 15.28
C ALA A 21 24.19 15.36 14.20
N ASP A 22 23.30 15.27 13.20
CA ASP A 22 23.01 16.35 12.25
C ASP A 22 22.78 17.67 13.02
N VAL A 23 23.16 18.80 12.42
CA VAL A 23 22.87 20.16 12.92
C VAL A 23 21.39 20.27 13.30
N HIS A 24 20.50 19.63 12.53
CA HIS A 24 19.08 19.60 12.81
C HIS A 24 18.76 18.92 14.14
N THR A 25 19.38 17.76 14.39
CA THR A 25 19.22 16.98 15.62
C THR A 25 19.79 17.69 16.83
N ARG A 26 20.92 18.40 16.66
CA ARG A 26 21.50 19.22 17.73
C ARG A 26 20.59 20.38 18.13
N MET A 27 20.03 21.09 17.14
CA MET A 27 19.08 22.18 17.40
C MET A 27 17.80 21.67 18.06
N MET A 28 17.26 20.54 17.60
CA MET A 28 16.04 19.96 18.17
C MET A 28 16.25 19.51 19.62
N LYS A 29 17.35 18.81 19.93
CA LYS A 29 17.66 18.38 21.31
C LYS A 29 17.88 19.54 22.27
N ARG A 30 18.41 20.66 21.79
CA ARG A 30 18.68 21.84 22.64
C ARG A 30 17.41 22.61 22.98
N ASN A 31 16.45 22.68 22.05
CA ASN A 31 15.29 23.56 22.16
C ASN A 31 14.00 22.81 22.52
N TYR A 32 13.94 21.48 22.34
CA TYR A 32 12.73 20.70 22.55
C TYR A 32 13.00 19.40 23.31
N ASP A 33 12.11 19.11 24.26
CA ASP A 33 12.09 17.82 24.95
C ASP A 33 11.66 16.70 24.02
N ALA A 34 12.26 15.53 24.18
CA ALA A 34 11.78 14.31 23.55
C ALA A 34 10.38 13.93 24.08
N VAL A 35 9.62 13.20 23.25
CA VAL A 35 8.34 12.63 23.67
C VAL A 35 8.63 11.50 24.68
N PRO A 36 7.98 11.49 25.86
CA PRO A 36 8.16 10.41 26.82
C PRO A 36 7.78 9.06 26.21
N GLN A 37 8.63 8.05 26.41
CA GLN A 37 8.39 6.70 25.85
C GLN A 37 7.08 6.08 26.35
N TRP A 38 6.64 6.43 27.56
CA TRP A 38 5.40 5.90 28.14
C TRP A 38 4.15 6.31 27.34
N TRP A 39 4.17 7.42 26.57
CA TRP A 39 3.05 7.81 25.71
C TRP A 39 2.82 6.76 24.62
N PHE A 40 3.90 6.32 23.98
CA PHE A 40 3.85 5.27 22.97
C PHE A 40 3.45 3.92 23.56
N ILE A 41 3.96 3.58 24.75
CA ILE A 41 3.60 2.33 25.44
C ILE A 41 2.12 2.33 25.82
N LEU A 42 1.58 3.45 26.31
CA LEU A 42 0.17 3.57 26.65
C LEU A 42 -0.73 3.42 25.42
N VAL A 43 -0.40 4.08 24.30
CA VAL A 43 -1.15 3.95 23.05
C VAL A 43 -1.06 2.52 22.50
N LEU A 44 0.11 1.88 22.57
CA LEU A 44 0.29 0.49 22.17
C LEU A 44 -0.55 -0.45 23.04
N ALA A 45 -0.52 -0.28 24.35
CA ALA A 45 -1.29 -1.10 25.28
C ALA A 45 -2.80 -0.94 25.06
N LEU A 46 -3.28 0.31 24.90
CA LEU A 46 -4.68 0.59 24.64
C LEU A 46 -5.15 0.01 23.30
N SER A 47 -4.36 0.23 22.23
CA SER A 47 -4.69 -0.31 20.90
C SER A 47 -4.65 -1.83 20.85
N PHE A 48 -3.69 -2.47 21.54
CA PHE A 48 -3.62 -3.93 21.66
C PHE A 48 -4.80 -4.50 22.44
N ALA A 49 -5.21 -3.86 23.54
CA ALA A 49 -6.38 -4.27 24.32
C ALA A 49 -7.67 -4.15 23.49
N MET A 50 -7.85 -3.06 22.76
CA MET A 50 -8.99 -2.89 21.84
C MET A 50 -8.97 -3.93 20.70
N ALA A 51 -7.79 -4.24 20.15
CA ALA A 51 -7.65 -5.27 19.13
C ALA A 51 -7.99 -6.67 19.67
N LEU A 52 -7.51 -7.02 20.87
CA LEU A 52 -7.90 -8.28 21.53
C LEU A 52 -9.40 -8.36 21.78
N PHE A 53 -10.00 -7.27 22.26
CA PHE A 53 -11.44 -7.20 22.48
C PHE A 53 -12.23 -7.32 21.16
N ALA A 54 -11.76 -6.73 20.06
CA ALA A 54 -12.39 -6.91 18.76
C ALA A 54 -12.31 -8.37 18.28
N VAL A 55 -11.16 -9.02 18.47
CA VAL A 55 -10.88 -10.37 17.96
C VAL A 55 -11.61 -11.46 18.73
N GLU A 56 -11.56 -11.42 20.07
CA GLU A 56 -12.23 -12.42 20.94
C GLU A 56 -13.66 -12.02 21.33
N GLY A 57 -13.98 -10.73 21.31
CA GLY A 57 -15.32 -10.22 21.57
C GLY A 57 -16.27 -10.44 20.40
N PHE A 58 -17.49 -9.90 20.53
CA PHE A 58 -18.55 -9.97 19.52
C PHE A 58 -18.84 -11.39 18.98
N GLY A 59 -18.60 -12.43 19.79
CA GLY A 59 -18.84 -13.83 19.39
C GLY A 59 -17.88 -14.37 18.34
N GLN A 60 -16.61 -13.92 18.33
CA GLN A 60 -15.55 -14.40 17.42
C GLN A 60 -15.88 -14.21 15.93
N GLN A 61 -16.62 -13.16 15.59
CA GLN A 61 -17.00 -12.82 14.21
C GLN A 61 -15.79 -12.62 13.29
N LEU A 62 -14.69 -12.07 13.80
CA LEU A 62 -13.43 -11.87 13.06
C LEU A 62 -12.69 -13.18 12.76
N GLN A 63 -13.07 -14.30 13.39
CA GLN A 63 -12.51 -15.65 13.23
C GLN A 63 -11.02 -15.80 13.57
N LEU A 64 -10.30 -14.70 13.85
CA LEU A 64 -8.91 -14.72 14.26
C LEU A 64 -8.84 -15.10 15.74
N PRO A 65 -7.95 -16.01 16.16
CA PRO A 65 -7.71 -16.29 17.58
C PRO A 65 -6.67 -15.31 18.17
N TRP A 66 -6.65 -15.16 19.51
CA TRP A 66 -5.69 -14.30 20.22
C TRP A 66 -4.21 -14.52 19.84
N TRP A 67 -3.80 -15.77 19.58
CA TRP A 67 -2.42 -16.07 19.17
C TRP A 67 -2.10 -15.50 17.79
N GLY A 68 -3.08 -15.45 16.89
CA GLY A 68 -2.94 -14.88 15.56
C GLY A 68 -2.71 -13.37 15.61
N LEU A 69 -3.35 -12.68 16.55
CA LEU A 69 -3.11 -11.26 16.79
C LEU A 69 -1.68 -11.00 17.30
N ILE A 70 -1.22 -11.75 18.31
CA ILE A 70 0.16 -11.63 18.82
C ILE A 70 1.17 -11.90 17.70
N PHE A 71 0.91 -12.92 16.88
CA PHE A 71 1.77 -13.27 15.75
C PHE A 71 1.83 -12.16 14.70
N ALA A 72 0.69 -11.54 14.36
CA ALA A 72 0.64 -10.38 13.45
C ALA A 72 1.42 -9.19 14.01
N CYS A 73 1.24 -8.85 15.29
CA CYS A 73 1.97 -7.76 15.94
C CYS A 73 3.49 -8.01 15.98
N ALA A 74 3.91 -9.25 16.29
CA ALA A 74 5.32 -9.63 16.29
C ALA A 74 5.93 -9.52 14.89
N LEU A 75 5.22 -10.01 13.87
CA LEU A 75 5.62 -9.91 12.48
C LEU A 75 5.79 -8.44 12.06
N ALA A 76 4.80 -7.60 12.33
CA ALA A 76 4.85 -6.17 12.04
C ALA A 76 6.04 -5.48 12.72
N MET A 77 6.30 -5.77 13.99
CA MET A 77 7.40 -5.18 14.75
C MET A 77 8.77 -5.55 14.15
N VAL A 78 8.98 -6.82 13.82
CA VAL A 78 10.24 -7.31 13.23
C VAL A 78 10.43 -6.76 11.82
N SER A 79 9.36 -6.68 11.03
CA SER A 79 9.45 -6.27 9.63
C SER A 79 9.51 -4.75 9.41
N THR A 80 9.04 -3.95 10.37
CA THR A 80 9.04 -2.48 10.28
C THR A 80 10.45 -1.94 10.06
N LEU A 81 11.45 -2.44 10.79
CA LEU A 81 12.81 -1.90 10.72
C LEU A 81 13.53 -2.19 9.38
N PRO A 82 13.59 -3.44 8.89
CA PRO A 82 14.19 -3.74 7.58
C PRO A 82 13.49 -3.00 6.43
N ILE A 83 12.15 -2.98 6.43
CA ILE A 83 11.39 -2.32 5.36
C ILE A 83 11.55 -0.81 5.44
N GLY A 84 11.60 -0.24 6.64
CA GLY A 84 11.90 1.18 6.81
C GLY A 84 13.26 1.58 6.28
N ILE A 85 14.29 0.73 6.43
CA ILE A 85 15.62 0.97 5.84
C ILE A 85 15.55 0.93 4.31
N ILE A 86 14.82 -0.03 3.73
CA ILE A 86 14.68 -0.14 2.28
C ILE A 86 13.90 1.07 1.73
N GLN A 87 12.78 1.43 2.36
CA GLN A 87 12.00 2.60 1.95
C GLN A 87 12.80 3.89 2.09
N ALA A 88 13.60 4.04 3.16
CA ALA A 88 14.46 5.21 3.33
C ALA A 88 15.57 5.33 2.28
N THR A 89 16.00 4.22 1.66
CA THR A 89 17.08 4.20 0.66
C THR A 89 16.57 4.21 -0.78
N THR A 90 15.45 3.56 -1.04
CA THR A 90 14.87 3.38 -2.39
C THR A 90 13.68 4.28 -2.65
N ASN A 91 13.14 4.93 -1.62
CA ASN A 91 11.87 5.65 -1.64
C ASN A 91 10.68 4.80 -2.11
N ASN A 92 10.80 3.47 -2.03
CA ASN A 92 9.74 2.54 -2.42
C ASN A 92 9.31 1.68 -1.22
N GLN A 93 8.01 1.59 -0.99
CA GLN A 93 7.46 0.78 0.09
C GLN A 93 7.20 -0.64 -0.43
N ILE A 94 7.84 -1.63 0.19
CA ILE A 94 7.64 -3.03 -0.19
C ILE A 94 6.39 -3.56 0.52
N GLY A 95 5.45 -4.08 -0.27
CA GLY A 95 4.23 -4.70 0.25
C GLY A 95 4.50 -6.06 0.89
N LEU A 96 4.18 -6.23 2.19
CA LEU A 96 4.15 -7.55 2.84
C LEU A 96 2.79 -8.23 2.75
N ASN A 97 1.80 -7.59 2.13
CA ASN A 97 0.41 -8.09 2.00
C ASN A 97 0.36 -9.60 1.74
N VAL A 98 1.01 -10.04 0.65
CA VAL A 98 0.98 -11.45 0.22
C VAL A 98 1.67 -12.37 1.23
N ILE A 99 2.77 -11.93 1.84
CA ILE A 99 3.51 -12.74 2.84
C ILE A 99 2.65 -12.93 4.09
N THR A 100 2.00 -11.87 4.58
CA THR A 100 1.11 -11.96 5.75
C THR A 100 -0.06 -12.89 5.48
N GLU A 101 -0.67 -12.80 4.28
CA GLU A 101 -1.79 -13.64 3.86
C GLU A 101 -1.35 -15.11 3.68
N LEU A 102 -0.13 -15.34 3.19
CA LEU A 102 0.48 -16.67 3.03
C LEU A 102 0.71 -17.36 4.37
N MET A 103 1.29 -16.64 5.34
CA MET A 103 1.64 -17.19 6.65
C MET A 103 0.39 -17.65 7.42
N ILE A 104 -0.62 -16.79 7.52
CA ILE A 104 -1.87 -17.16 8.22
C ILE A 104 -2.69 -18.16 7.41
N GLY A 105 -2.67 -18.09 6.07
CA GLY A 105 -3.36 -19.05 5.22
C GLY A 105 -2.84 -20.48 5.37
N TYR A 106 -1.55 -20.66 5.69
CA TYR A 106 -0.99 -21.98 6.06
C TYR A 106 -1.24 -22.36 7.52
N ALA A 107 -1.15 -21.39 8.45
CA ALA A 107 -1.30 -21.66 9.88
C ALA A 107 -2.76 -21.90 10.29
N TYR A 108 -3.72 -21.24 9.65
CA TYR A 108 -5.14 -21.27 9.97
C TYR A 108 -6.02 -21.21 8.70
N PRO A 109 -6.02 -22.29 7.89
CA PRO A 109 -6.74 -22.34 6.62
C PRO A 109 -8.26 -22.39 6.79
N GLY A 110 -9.00 -21.94 5.77
CA GLY A 110 -10.45 -22.06 5.68
C GLY A 110 -11.22 -20.91 6.35
N LYS A 111 -10.53 -19.87 6.82
CA LYS A 111 -11.12 -18.73 7.55
C LYS A 111 -10.76 -17.41 6.86
N PRO A 112 -11.63 -16.85 6.00
CA PRO A 112 -11.34 -15.64 5.23
C PRO A 112 -11.19 -14.41 6.11
N LEU A 113 -12.10 -14.24 7.09
CA LEU A 113 -12.09 -13.07 7.98
C LEU A 113 -10.85 -13.05 8.86
N ALA A 114 -10.38 -14.23 9.30
CA ALA A 114 -9.13 -14.34 10.05
C ALA A 114 -7.93 -13.88 9.20
N ASN A 115 -7.92 -14.22 7.90
CA ASN A 115 -6.84 -13.80 6.99
C ASN A 115 -6.84 -12.27 6.82
N VAL A 116 -7.99 -11.66 6.55
CA VAL A 116 -8.13 -10.20 6.40
C VAL A 116 -7.72 -9.47 7.68
N ALA A 117 -8.15 -9.97 8.85
CA ALA A 117 -7.77 -9.40 10.14
C ALA A 117 -6.25 -9.49 10.37
N PHE A 118 -5.65 -10.65 10.09
CA PHE A 118 -4.20 -10.85 10.22
C PHE A 118 -3.39 -9.93 9.31
N LYS A 119 -3.81 -9.78 8.04
CA LYS A 119 -3.21 -8.82 7.09
C LYS A 119 -3.30 -7.39 7.60
N THR A 120 -4.45 -7.00 8.13
CA THR A 120 -4.66 -5.65 8.67
C THR A 120 -3.70 -5.36 9.82
N TYR A 121 -3.62 -6.25 10.81
CA TYR A 121 -2.72 -6.07 11.95
C TYR A 121 -1.23 -6.28 11.60
N GLY A 122 -0.91 -7.13 10.63
CA GLY A 122 0.47 -7.46 10.26
C GLY A 122 1.11 -6.49 9.27
N TYR A 123 0.36 -6.06 8.25
CA TYR A 123 0.88 -5.20 7.18
C TYR A 123 0.42 -3.74 7.31
N ILE A 124 -0.87 -3.49 7.53
CA ILE A 124 -1.38 -2.10 7.55
C ILE A 124 -0.80 -1.36 8.76
N SER A 125 -0.72 -2.00 9.93
CA SER A 125 -0.06 -1.42 11.10
C SER A 125 1.41 -1.08 10.84
N MET A 126 2.15 -1.92 10.12
CA MET A 126 3.53 -1.63 9.70
C MET A 126 3.58 -0.43 8.74
N SER A 127 2.69 -0.38 7.75
CA SER A 127 2.61 0.75 6.82
C SER A 127 2.34 2.06 7.56
N GLN A 128 1.41 2.06 8.52
CA GLN A 128 1.12 3.22 9.35
C GLN A 128 2.30 3.62 10.23
N ALA A 129 3.04 2.66 10.78
CA ALA A 129 4.26 2.96 11.53
C ALA A 129 5.33 3.65 10.66
N LEU A 130 5.46 3.25 9.39
CA LEU A 130 6.40 3.87 8.45
C LEU A 130 5.97 5.30 8.09
N SER A 131 4.69 5.51 7.77
CA SER A 131 4.14 6.85 7.52
C SER A 131 4.31 7.77 8.73
N PHE A 132 4.03 7.26 9.94
CA PHE A 132 4.24 7.98 11.18
C PHE A 132 5.69 8.42 11.37
N VAL A 133 6.66 7.54 11.10
CA VAL A 133 8.10 7.89 11.17
C VAL A 133 8.49 8.90 10.09
N GLN A 134 7.90 8.84 8.89
CA GLN A 134 8.12 9.81 7.82
C GLN A 134 7.67 11.22 8.23
N ASP A 135 6.52 11.32 8.87
CA ASP A 135 6.01 12.59 9.39
C ASP A 135 6.89 13.15 10.51
N PHE A 136 7.35 12.31 11.45
CA PHE A 136 8.30 12.74 12.48
C PHE A 136 9.60 13.27 11.88
N LYS A 137 10.08 12.64 10.80
CA LYS A 137 11.25 13.11 10.06
C LYS A 137 10.99 14.46 9.40
N LEU A 138 9.83 14.65 8.78
CA LEU A 138 9.43 15.94 8.20
C LEU A 138 9.34 17.02 9.29
N GLY A 139 8.66 16.75 10.41
CA GLY A 139 8.55 17.66 11.55
C GLY A 139 9.91 18.04 12.14
N HIS A 140 10.86 17.09 12.19
CA HIS A 140 12.24 17.33 12.63
C HIS A 140 13.00 18.29 11.71
N TYR A 141 12.76 18.23 10.39
CA TYR A 141 13.32 19.18 9.43
C TYR A 141 12.65 20.56 9.53
N MET A 142 11.34 20.59 9.72
CA MET A 142 10.53 21.82 9.85
C MET A 142 10.63 22.50 11.22
N LYS A 143 11.39 21.93 12.17
CA LYS A 143 11.56 22.45 13.54
C LYS A 143 10.28 22.52 14.37
N ILE A 144 9.38 21.57 14.14
CA ILE A 144 8.13 21.49 14.88
C ILE A 144 8.36 20.69 16.18
N PRO A 145 7.87 21.15 17.35
CA PRO A 145 8.05 20.42 18.61
C PRO A 145 7.51 18.98 18.53
N PRO A 146 8.28 17.97 18.97
CA PRO A 146 7.91 16.57 18.79
C PRO A 146 6.70 16.15 19.65
N LYS A 147 6.48 16.78 20.81
CA LYS A 147 5.28 16.58 21.64
C LYS A 147 4.01 17.04 20.92
N SER A 148 4.06 18.22 20.29
CA SER A 148 2.94 18.75 19.51
C SER A 148 2.66 17.87 18.28
N MET A 149 3.70 17.40 17.60
CA MET A 149 3.57 16.45 16.49
C MET A 149 2.84 15.17 16.90
N PHE A 150 3.24 14.56 18.02
CA PHE A 150 2.58 13.36 18.53
C PHE A 150 1.08 13.59 18.79
N ILE A 151 0.72 14.69 19.46
CA ILE A 151 -0.68 15.01 19.80
C ILE A 151 -1.49 15.23 18.52
N VAL A 152 -0.98 16.02 17.58
CA VAL A 152 -1.67 16.30 16.31
C VAL A 152 -1.89 15.02 15.51
N GLN A 153 -0.91 14.13 15.46
CA GLN A 153 -1.06 12.84 14.78
C GLN A 153 -2.06 11.92 15.48
N LEU A 154 -2.06 11.88 16.82
CA LEU A 154 -3.02 11.08 17.57
C LEU A 154 -4.45 11.58 17.34
N VAL A 155 -4.68 12.89 17.46
CA VAL A 155 -5.98 13.52 17.20
C VAL A 155 -6.38 13.34 15.74
N GLY A 156 -5.47 13.57 14.81
CA GLY A 156 -5.71 13.38 13.37
C GLY A 156 -6.09 11.93 13.03
N THR A 157 -5.44 10.96 13.67
CA THR A 157 -5.76 9.53 13.49
C THR A 157 -7.17 9.23 14.00
N LEU A 158 -7.55 9.72 15.18
CA LEU A 158 -8.89 9.52 15.75
C LEU A 158 -9.99 10.17 14.90
N VAL A 159 -9.76 11.40 14.43
CA VAL A 159 -10.70 12.10 13.55
C VAL A 159 -10.82 11.36 12.22
N ALA A 160 -9.70 11.02 11.59
CA ALA A 160 -9.69 10.31 10.31
C ALA A 160 -10.38 8.94 10.42
N SER A 161 -10.08 8.13 11.45
CA SER A 161 -10.72 6.83 11.64
C SER A 161 -12.23 6.95 11.87
N SER A 162 -12.66 7.98 12.61
CA SER A 162 -14.08 8.21 12.88
C SER A 162 -14.84 8.64 11.62
N VAL A 163 -14.25 9.56 10.84
CA VAL A 163 -14.82 10.00 9.56
C VAL A 163 -14.86 8.85 8.56
N TYR A 164 -13.77 8.08 8.41
CA TYR A 164 -13.76 6.92 7.51
C TYR A 164 -14.82 5.89 7.88
N PHE A 165 -14.95 5.56 9.17
CA PHE A 165 -15.99 4.64 9.63
C PHE A 165 -17.40 5.19 9.38
N GLY A 166 -17.65 6.45 9.74
CA GLY A 166 -18.96 7.09 9.54
C GLY A 166 -19.36 7.20 8.07
N THR A 167 -18.43 7.56 7.19
CA THR A 167 -18.67 7.63 5.75
C THR A 167 -18.90 6.23 5.17
N ALA A 168 -18.13 5.22 5.58
CA ALA A 168 -18.33 3.84 5.12
C ALA A 168 -19.71 3.33 5.55
N TRP A 169 -20.09 3.53 6.80
CA TRP A 169 -21.41 3.18 7.32
C TRP A 169 -22.53 3.86 6.53
N TRP A 170 -22.40 5.17 6.32
CA TRP A 170 -23.38 5.96 5.58
C TRP A 170 -23.54 5.48 4.13
N ILE A 171 -22.44 5.23 3.41
CA ILE A 171 -22.51 4.76 2.02
C ILE A 171 -23.18 3.38 1.94
N LEU A 172 -22.83 2.46 2.85
CA LEU A 172 -23.41 1.10 2.87
C LEU A 172 -24.92 1.10 3.18
N GLU A 173 -25.42 2.07 3.93
CA GLU A 173 -26.84 2.17 4.28
C GLU A 173 -27.65 3.01 3.26
N SER A 174 -27.04 4.02 2.64
CA SER A 174 -27.74 4.98 1.78
C SER A 174 -27.74 4.63 0.30
N VAL A 175 -26.70 3.95 -0.20
CA VAL A 175 -26.58 3.62 -1.62
C VAL A 175 -26.97 2.14 -1.82
N PRO A 176 -27.99 1.82 -2.63
CA PRO A 176 -28.36 0.44 -2.90
C PRO A 176 -27.33 -0.21 -3.85
N ASN A 177 -27.04 -1.50 -3.63
CA ASN A 177 -26.18 -2.32 -4.49
C ASN A 177 -24.76 -1.76 -4.72
N VAL A 178 -24.18 -1.11 -3.71
CA VAL A 178 -22.78 -0.63 -3.77
C VAL A 178 -21.83 -1.80 -4.06
N CYS A 179 -20.87 -1.57 -4.94
CA CYS A 179 -19.90 -2.57 -5.40
C CYS A 179 -20.47 -3.72 -6.26
N ASP A 180 -21.77 -3.74 -6.56
CA ASP A 180 -22.37 -4.77 -7.42
C ASP A 180 -22.42 -4.31 -8.88
N LEU A 181 -21.42 -4.73 -9.66
CA LEU A 181 -21.24 -4.31 -11.05
C LEU A 181 -22.36 -4.77 -12.00
N ASP A 182 -23.15 -5.77 -11.62
CA ASP A 182 -24.19 -6.34 -12.49
C ASP A 182 -25.49 -5.53 -12.41
N VAL A 183 -25.71 -4.86 -11.27
CA VAL A 183 -26.94 -4.10 -10.98
C VAL A 183 -26.70 -2.59 -11.08
N LEU A 184 -25.44 -2.14 -10.99
CA LEU A 184 -25.09 -0.72 -11.07
C LEU A 184 -25.33 -0.16 -12.48
N PRO A 185 -25.88 1.08 -12.60
CA PRO A 185 -25.98 1.76 -13.87
C PRO A 185 -24.61 1.92 -14.55
N GLU A 186 -24.58 1.82 -15.88
CA GLU A 186 -23.37 2.08 -16.66
C GLU A 186 -22.84 3.49 -16.36
N GLY A 187 -21.55 3.57 -16.00
CA GLY A 187 -20.91 4.83 -15.62
C GLY A 187 -21.01 5.20 -14.12
N SER A 188 -21.62 4.35 -13.29
CA SER A 188 -21.67 4.58 -11.84
C SER A 188 -20.25 4.61 -11.21
N PRO A 189 -19.97 5.56 -10.30
CA PRO A 189 -18.69 5.64 -9.60
C PRO A 189 -18.53 4.55 -8.52
N TRP A 190 -19.60 3.85 -8.14
CA TRP A 190 -19.65 2.93 -6.98
C TRP A 190 -19.14 1.51 -7.29
N THR A 191 -18.05 1.41 -8.06
CA THR A 191 -17.51 0.14 -8.57
C THR A 191 -16.54 -0.57 -7.61
N CYS A 192 -16.08 0.09 -6.54
CA CYS A 192 -15.29 -0.50 -5.46
C CYS A 192 -14.11 -1.42 -5.83
N PRO A 193 -13.27 -1.10 -6.85
CA PRO A 193 -12.26 -2.04 -7.37
C PRO A 193 -11.24 -2.49 -6.32
N GLY A 194 -10.93 -1.62 -5.34
CA GLY A 194 -10.06 -1.97 -4.23
C GLY A 194 -10.67 -3.04 -3.31
N TYR A 195 -11.95 -2.88 -2.94
CA TYR A 195 -12.64 -3.80 -2.04
C TYR A 195 -12.84 -5.18 -2.69
N ASP A 196 -13.12 -5.24 -3.99
CA ASP A 196 -13.24 -6.50 -4.74
C ASP A 196 -11.93 -7.30 -4.73
N VAL A 197 -10.80 -6.61 -4.86
CA VAL A 197 -9.48 -7.24 -4.79
C VAL A 197 -9.18 -7.72 -3.38
N PHE A 198 -9.56 -6.95 -2.35
CA PHE A 198 -9.46 -7.38 -0.95
C PHE A 198 -10.34 -8.61 -0.66
N TYR A 199 -11.57 -8.64 -1.19
CA TYR A 199 -12.49 -9.75 -1.08
C TYR A 199 -11.96 -10.99 -1.79
N SER A 200 -11.56 -10.86 -3.05
CA SER A 200 -10.98 -11.96 -3.85
C SER A 200 -9.71 -12.53 -3.20
N ALA A 201 -8.86 -11.66 -2.64
CA ALA A 201 -7.67 -12.08 -1.89
C ALA A 201 -8.04 -12.90 -0.65
N SER A 202 -9.09 -12.52 0.08
CA SER A 202 -9.56 -13.28 1.26
C SER A 202 -10.02 -14.70 0.91
N ILE A 203 -10.60 -14.90 -0.27
CA ILE A 203 -11.01 -16.22 -0.76
C ILE A 203 -9.78 -17.05 -1.15
N ILE A 204 -8.89 -16.47 -1.95
CA ILE A 204 -7.69 -17.15 -2.47
C ILE A 204 -6.77 -17.58 -1.32
N TRP A 205 -6.42 -16.65 -0.44
CA TRP A 205 -5.43 -16.89 0.61
C TRP A 205 -6.05 -17.41 1.90
N GLY A 206 -7.31 -17.09 2.19
CA GLY A 206 -8.01 -17.50 3.42
C GLY A 206 -8.80 -18.80 3.26
N VAL A 207 -9.82 -18.81 2.40
CA VAL A 207 -10.75 -19.96 2.25
C VAL A 207 -10.06 -21.14 1.58
N VAL A 208 -9.54 -20.94 0.36
CA VAL A 208 -8.92 -22.01 -0.43
C VAL A 208 -7.61 -22.45 0.23
N SER A 209 -6.94 -21.51 0.91
CA SER A 209 -5.59 -21.60 1.47
C SER A 209 -4.50 -21.68 0.40
N PRO A 210 -3.27 -21.20 0.69
CA PRO A 210 -2.18 -21.25 -0.26
C PRO A 210 -1.82 -22.68 -0.69
N ARG A 211 -2.05 -23.66 0.18
CA ARG A 211 -1.75 -25.07 -0.09
C ARG A 211 -2.55 -25.64 -1.27
N ARG A 212 -3.84 -25.30 -1.38
CA ARG A 212 -4.68 -25.78 -2.49
C ARG A 212 -4.61 -24.93 -3.74
N MET A 213 -4.19 -23.67 -3.63
CA MET A 213 -4.06 -22.80 -4.80
C MET A 213 -2.67 -22.93 -5.44
N PHE A 214 -1.62 -22.79 -4.64
CA PHE A 214 -0.22 -22.71 -5.08
C PHE A 214 0.63 -23.91 -4.61
N GLY A 215 0.13 -24.74 -3.68
CA GLY A 215 0.89 -25.85 -3.11
C GLY A 215 0.88 -27.14 -3.94
N ASP A 216 1.11 -28.25 -3.25
CA ASP A 216 1.13 -29.62 -3.78
C ASP A 216 -0.17 -30.03 -4.49
N LEU A 217 -1.29 -29.48 -4.03
CA LEU A 217 -2.64 -29.79 -4.51
C LEU A 217 -3.18 -28.78 -5.52
N GLY A 218 -2.41 -27.73 -5.86
CA GLY A 218 -2.88 -26.59 -6.63
C GLY A 218 -2.45 -26.57 -8.09
N ILE A 219 -3.23 -25.87 -8.90
CA ILE A 219 -2.97 -25.66 -10.34
C ILE A 219 -1.86 -24.60 -10.54
N TYR A 220 -1.69 -23.69 -9.59
CA TYR A 220 -0.78 -22.54 -9.67
C TYR A 220 0.54 -22.76 -8.92
N ARG A 221 1.08 -23.98 -8.97
CA ARG A 221 2.34 -24.29 -8.27
C ARG A 221 3.52 -23.50 -8.81
N GLU A 222 3.52 -23.23 -10.10
CA GLU A 222 4.65 -22.59 -10.78
C GLU A 222 4.87 -21.12 -10.34
N GLN A 223 3.87 -20.49 -9.73
CA GLN A 223 3.93 -19.14 -9.20
C GLN A 223 4.96 -19.00 -8.07
N TYR A 224 5.25 -20.08 -7.33
CA TYR A 224 6.29 -20.04 -6.30
C TYR A 224 7.69 -19.82 -6.91
N TRP A 225 7.94 -20.22 -8.15
CA TRP A 225 9.21 -19.93 -8.84
C TRP A 225 9.43 -18.44 -9.08
N VAL A 226 8.36 -17.63 -9.10
CA VAL A 226 8.47 -16.19 -9.27
C VAL A 226 9.14 -15.55 -8.05
N PHE A 227 9.00 -16.11 -6.85
CA PHE A 227 9.77 -15.66 -5.68
C PHE A 227 11.27 -15.89 -5.88
N LEU A 228 11.65 -17.06 -6.42
CA LEU A 228 13.05 -17.35 -6.74
C LEU A 228 13.57 -16.44 -7.85
N LEU A 229 12.77 -16.22 -8.89
CA LEU A 229 13.11 -15.29 -9.96
C LEU A 229 13.28 -13.86 -9.43
N GLY A 230 12.43 -13.41 -8.51
CA GLY A 230 12.57 -12.13 -7.83
C GLY A 230 13.84 -12.03 -7.00
N LEU A 231 14.23 -13.10 -6.30
CA LEU A 231 15.48 -13.19 -5.54
C LEU A 231 16.72 -13.15 -6.45
N LEU A 232 16.65 -13.82 -7.60
CA LEU A 232 17.77 -13.93 -8.54
C LEU A 232 17.85 -12.76 -9.52
N ALA A 233 16.76 -12.02 -9.76
CA ALA A 233 16.71 -10.91 -10.73
C ALA A 233 17.79 -9.83 -10.53
N PRO A 234 18.20 -9.45 -9.31
CA PRO A 234 19.31 -8.52 -9.10
C PRO A 234 20.69 -9.09 -9.47
N VAL A 235 20.86 -10.42 -9.50
CA VAL A 235 22.17 -11.08 -9.73
C VAL A 235 22.71 -10.82 -11.14
N PRO A 236 21.93 -10.98 -12.23
CA PRO A 236 22.35 -10.57 -13.57
C PRO A 236 22.81 -9.10 -13.65
N VAL A 237 22.06 -8.18 -13.04
CA VAL A 237 22.42 -6.74 -13.02
C VAL A 237 23.75 -6.52 -12.30
N TRP A 238 23.94 -7.21 -11.18
CA TRP A 238 25.19 -7.15 -10.42
C TRP A 238 26.38 -7.70 -11.22
N LEU A 239 26.23 -8.87 -11.86
CA LEU A 239 27.26 -9.45 -12.71
C LEU A 239 27.61 -8.55 -13.91
N LEU A 240 26.60 -8.01 -14.60
CA LEU A 240 26.79 -7.07 -15.70
C LEU A 240 27.49 -5.79 -15.25
N SER A 241 27.17 -5.28 -14.06
CA SER A 241 27.82 -4.10 -13.49
C SER A 241 29.30 -4.33 -13.19
N ARG A 242 29.70 -5.57 -12.90
CA ARG A 242 31.10 -5.97 -12.69
C ARG A 242 31.84 -6.20 -14.00
N LYS A 243 31.18 -6.83 -14.99
CA LYS A 243 31.79 -7.11 -16.30
C LYS A 243 31.99 -5.86 -17.15
N PHE A 244 31.10 -4.86 -17.03
CA PHE A 244 31.15 -3.61 -17.78
C PHE A 244 31.24 -2.37 -16.88
N PRO A 245 32.37 -2.16 -16.17
CA PRO A 245 32.52 -1.07 -15.21
C PRO A 245 32.43 0.33 -15.85
N HIS A 246 32.73 0.45 -17.15
CA HIS A 246 32.63 1.71 -17.90
C HIS A 246 31.17 2.16 -18.13
N LYS A 247 30.21 1.24 -18.12
CA LYS A 247 28.80 1.50 -18.42
C LYS A 247 28.03 1.84 -17.13
N LYS A 248 28.12 3.10 -16.68
CA LYS A 248 27.51 3.59 -15.41
C LYS A 248 25.99 3.41 -15.32
N TRP A 249 25.28 3.39 -16.44
CA TRP A 249 23.82 3.17 -16.50
C TRP A 249 23.36 1.81 -15.95
N ILE A 250 24.18 0.75 -16.01
CA ILE A 250 23.80 -0.59 -15.51
C ILE A 250 23.61 -0.57 -13.99
N LYS A 251 24.37 0.30 -13.30
CA LYS A 251 24.26 0.48 -11.85
C LYS A 251 22.98 1.20 -11.43
N LEU A 252 22.26 1.85 -12.36
CA LEU A 252 21.01 2.55 -12.10
C LEU A 252 19.78 1.63 -12.27
N ILE A 253 19.97 0.40 -12.73
CA ILE A 253 18.87 -0.56 -12.90
C ILE A 253 18.52 -1.16 -11.53
N HIS A 254 17.39 -0.71 -10.98
CA HIS A 254 16.86 -1.23 -9.73
C HIS A 254 15.76 -2.26 -10.01
N MET A 255 16.14 -3.55 -10.02
CA MET A 255 15.20 -4.66 -10.25
C MET A 255 13.98 -4.66 -9.33
N PRO A 256 14.09 -4.38 -8.02
CA PRO A 256 12.92 -4.28 -7.14
C PRO A 256 11.93 -3.19 -7.56
N LEU A 257 12.41 -2.08 -8.13
CA LEU A 257 11.55 -1.00 -8.60
C LEU A 257 10.80 -1.39 -9.88
N ILE A 258 11.48 -2.11 -10.79
CA ILE A 258 10.89 -2.61 -12.04
C ILE A 258 9.82 -3.67 -11.73
N LEU A 259 10.14 -4.65 -10.87
CA LEU A 259 9.19 -5.70 -10.50
C LEU A 259 8.02 -5.14 -9.68
N GLY A 260 8.29 -4.14 -8.83
CA GLY A 260 7.27 -3.44 -8.05
C GLY A 260 6.40 -2.49 -8.85
N ALA A 261 6.74 -2.19 -10.11
CA ALA A 261 5.95 -1.27 -10.94
C ALA A 261 4.50 -1.75 -11.11
N SER A 262 4.25 -3.06 -11.09
CA SER A 262 2.92 -3.67 -11.23
C SER A 262 2.13 -3.79 -9.91
N ALA A 263 2.60 -3.21 -8.81
CA ALA A 263 2.04 -3.44 -7.48
C ALA A 263 0.58 -2.96 -7.30
N SER A 264 0.09 -2.05 -8.14
CA SER A 264 -1.30 -1.60 -8.11
C SER A 264 -2.24 -2.38 -9.04
N MET A 265 -1.75 -3.38 -9.79
CA MET A 265 -2.64 -4.39 -10.42
C MET A 265 -3.07 -5.41 -9.35
N PRO A 266 -4.34 -5.87 -9.32
CA PRO A 266 -5.43 -5.58 -10.28
C PRO A 266 -6.23 -4.27 -10.15
N PRO A 267 -6.31 -3.54 -9.01
CA PRO A 267 -7.22 -2.38 -8.89
C PRO A 267 -6.98 -1.30 -9.95
N ALA A 268 -5.72 -1.10 -10.35
CA ALA A 268 -5.35 -0.23 -11.44
C ALA A 268 -5.43 -0.96 -12.78
N LYS A 269 -6.36 -0.51 -13.62
CA LYS A 269 -6.55 -0.92 -15.00
C LYS A 269 -5.38 -0.51 -15.92
N PRO A 270 -5.20 -1.14 -17.09
CA PRO A 270 -4.10 -0.85 -18.02
C PRO A 270 -4.01 0.62 -18.45
N VAL A 271 -5.14 1.31 -18.60
CA VAL A 271 -5.17 2.74 -18.97
C VAL A 271 -4.45 3.62 -17.95
N HIS A 272 -4.53 3.28 -16.65
CA HIS A 272 -3.83 4.03 -15.61
C HIS A 272 -2.32 3.91 -15.75
N TYR A 273 -1.80 2.73 -16.11
CA TYR A 273 -0.37 2.51 -16.31
C TYR A 273 0.17 3.25 -17.53
N TRP A 274 -0.55 3.21 -18.65
CA TRP A 274 -0.16 3.95 -19.84
C TRP A 274 -0.22 5.46 -19.63
N SER A 275 -1.25 5.95 -18.94
CA SER A 275 -1.38 7.36 -18.58
C SER A 275 -0.25 7.80 -17.64
N TRP A 276 0.03 6.98 -16.61
CA TRP A 276 1.14 7.21 -15.68
C TRP A 276 2.49 7.22 -16.40
N ALA A 277 2.73 6.29 -17.32
CA ALA A 277 3.96 6.24 -18.11
C ALA A 277 4.10 7.46 -19.04
N ALA A 278 3.02 7.88 -19.71
CA ALA A 278 3.02 9.04 -20.60
C ALA A 278 3.29 10.35 -19.84
N VAL A 279 2.56 10.59 -18.73
CA VAL A 279 2.76 11.76 -17.87
C VAL A 279 4.17 11.73 -17.26
N GLY A 280 4.60 10.56 -16.76
CA GLY A 280 5.93 10.36 -16.22
C GLY A 280 7.03 10.68 -17.24
N PHE A 281 6.90 10.24 -18.49
CA PHE A 281 7.83 10.56 -19.57
C PHE A 281 7.82 12.06 -19.90
N PHE A 282 6.65 12.68 -20.02
CA PHE A 282 6.54 14.10 -20.32
C PHE A 282 7.24 14.97 -19.24
N PHE A 283 6.93 14.76 -17.97
CA PHE A 283 7.50 15.56 -16.88
C PHE A 283 8.96 15.21 -16.58
N ASN A 284 9.31 13.93 -16.52
CA ASN A 284 10.66 13.51 -16.07
C ASN A 284 11.68 13.36 -17.20
N TYR A 285 11.26 13.20 -18.46
CA TYR A 285 12.18 13.16 -19.60
C TYR A 285 12.15 14.48 -20.38
N TYR A 286 11.00 14.84 -20.96
CA TYR A 286 10.93 16.02 -21.83
C TYR A 286 11.13 17.33 -21.05
N LEU A 287 10.34 17.55 -20.01
CA LEU A 287 10.37 18.80 -19.26
C LEU A 287 11.64 18.95 -18.41
N TYR A 288 12.11 17.85 -17.82
CA TYR A 288 13.41 17.83 -17.14
C TYR A 288 14.56 18.15 -18.11
N LYS A 289 14.56 17.65 -19.34
CA LYS A 289 15.66 17.91 -20.28
C LYS A 289 15.63 19.34 -20.83
N LYS A 290 14.44 19.88 -21.12
CA LYS A 290 14.27 21.19 -21.77
C LYS A 290 14.19 22.37 -20.79
N HIS A 291 13.57 22.18 -19.62
CA HIS A 291 13.26 23.24 -18.65
C HIS A 291 13.60 22.86 -17.20
N LYS A 292 14.87 22.49 -16.95
CA LYS A 292 15.37 22.08 -15.61
C LYS A 292 15.01 23.02 -14.47
N GLY A 293 15.16 24.34 -14.70
CA GLY A 293 14.91 25.35 -13.68
C GLY A 293 13.44 25.40 -13.24
N TRP A 294 12.51 25.20 -14.18
CA TRP A 294 11.09 25.12 -13.86
C TRP A 294 10.77 23.82 -13.12
N TRP A 295 11.29 22.68 -13.62
CA TRP A 295 11.04 21.36 -13.04
C TRP A 295 11.47 21.28 -11.58
N ALA A 296 12.68 21.77 -11.26
CA ALA A 296 13.21 21.72 -9.90
C ALA A 296 12.41 22.55 -8.88
N ARG A 297 11.72 23.61 -9.32
CA ARG A 297 10.92 24.48 -8.44
C ARG A 297 9.46 24.06 -8.33
N HIS A 298 8.85 23.65 -9.44
CA HIS A 298 7.38 23.54 -9.53
C HIS A 298 6.87 22.11 -9.70
N ALA A 299 7.68 21.14 -10.16
CA ALA A 299 7.14 19.82 -10.50
C ALA A 299 6.46 19.12 -9.30
N TYR A 300 7.11 19.13 -8.13
CA TYR A 300 6.53 18.55 -6.92
C TYR A 300 5.32 19.33 -6.38
N ILE A 301 5.34 20.66 -6.49
CA ILE A 301 4.22 21.52 -6.07
C ILE A 301 3.01 21.27 -6.98
N LEU A 302 3.23 21.17 -8.30
CA LEU A 302 2.17 20.86 -9.25
C LEU A 302 1.59 19.47 -9.00
N SER A 303 2.44 18.46 -8.74
CA SER A 303 1.97 17.11 -8.39
C SER A 303 1.05 17.16 -7.16
N ALA A 304 1.51 17.81 -6.07
CA ALA A 304 0.71 17.95 -4.86
C ALA A 304 -0.59 18.73 -5.10
N ALA A 305 -0.56 19.76 -5.95
CA ALA A 305 -1.74 20.55 -6.32
C ALA A 305 -2.73 19.75 -7.17
N MET A 306 -2.26 18.86 -8.05
CA MET A 306 -3.11 17.96 -8.82
C MET A 306 -3.80 16.94 -7.91
N ASP A 307 -3.07 16.32 -6.98
CA ASP A 307 -3.64 15.36 -6.02
C ASP A 307 -4.70 16.02 -5.13
N ALA A 308 -4.38 17.20 -4.56
CA ALA A 308 -5.34 17.98 -3.78
C ALA A 308 -6.53 18.44 -4.62
N GLY A 309 -6.29 18.90 -5.85
CA GLY A 309 -7.32 19.35 -6.79
C GLY A 309 -8.31 18.25 -7.11
N VAL A 310 -7.84 17.03 -7.39
CA VAL A 310 -8.71 15.86 -7.62
C VAL A 310 -9.53 15.54 -6.36
N ALA A 311 -8.94 15.58 -5.17
CA ALA A 311 -9.66 15.33 -3.92
C ALA A 311 -10.78 16.36 -3.67
N PHE A 312 -10.49 17.66 -3.79
CA PHE A 312 -11.50 18.72 -3.63
C PHE A 312 -12.56 18.67 -4.72
N MET A 313 -12.17 18.42 -5.96
CA MET A 313 -13.11 18.30 -7.07
C MET A 313 -14.01 17.08 -6.91
N GLY A 314 -13.49 15.96 -6.40
CA GLY A 314 -14.28 14.76 -6.08
C GLY A 314 -15.37 15.04 -5.05
N ILE A 315 -15.03 15.74 -3.96
CA ILE A 315 -16.02 16.13 -2.94
C ILE A 315 -17.06 17.10 -3.53
N LEU A 316 -16.63 18.07 -4.33
CA LEU A 316 -17.52 19.04 -4.96
C LEU A 316 -18.48 18.35 -5.94
N LEU A 317 -17.96 17.48 -6.82
CA LEU A 317 -18.76 16.70 -7.78
C LEU A 317 -19.73 15.77 -7.07
N PHE A 318 -19.32 15.18 -5.94
CA PHE A 318 -20.16 14.33 -5.14
C PHE A 318 -21.40 15.09 -4.62
N PHE A 319 -21.19 16.21 -3.93
CA PHE A 319 -22.29 16.99 -3.36
C PHE A 319 -23.11 17.74 -4.41
N ALA A 320 -22.49 18.21 -5.50
CA ALA A 320 -23.19 18.98 -6.53
C ALA A 320 -23.98 18.10 -7.52
N LEU A 321 -23.44 16.93 -7.89
CA LEU A 321 -23.97 16.12 -9.01
C LEU A 321 -24.25 14.67 -8.60
N GLN A 322 -23.26 13.94 -8.09
CA GLN A 322 -23.40 12.48 -7.89
C GLN A 322 -24.42 12.13 -6.80
N SER A 323 -24.60 12.97 -5.78
CA SER A 323 -25.66 12.82 -4.76
C SER A 323 -27.07 13.03 -5.31
N LYS A 324 -27.20 13.53 -6.54
CA LYS A 324 -28.46 13.70 -7.29
C LYS A 324 -28.53 12.73 -8.48
N ASP A 325 -27.70 11.68 -8.49
CA ASP A 325 -27.59 10.71 -9.58
C ASP A 325 -27.19 11.31 -10.94
N ILE A 326 -26.47 12.45 -10.93
CA ILE A 326 -25.93 13.07 -12.13
C ILE A 326 -24.46 12.67 -12.26
N TYR A 327 -24.19 11.72 -13.15
CA TYR A 327 -22.87 11.10 -13.30
C TYR A 327 -21.95 11.80 -14.32
N GLY A 328 -22.41 12.89 -14.94
CA GLY A 328 -21.65 13.71 -15.89
C GLY A 328 -22.05 13.47 -17.35
N PRO A 329 -21.40 14.17 -18.30
CA PRO A 329 -21.74 14.07 -19.72
C PRO A 329 -21.24 12.75 -20.32
N ASN A 330 -22.11 11.99 -20.98
CA ASN A 330 -21.70 10.79 -21.73
C ASN A 330 -20.81 11.19 -22.91
N TRP A 331 -19.55 10.77 -22.88
CA TRP A 331 -18.61 10.91 -24.00
C TRP A 331 -17.88 9.59 -24.21
N TRP A 332 -17.22 9.44 -25.36
CA TRP A 332 -16.49 8.25 -25.79
C TRP A 332 -15.38 7.77 -24.83
N GLY A 333 -15.13 8.48 -23.74
CA GLY A 333 -14.18 8.14 -22.68
C GLY A 333 -14.80 8.02 -21.27
N LEU A 334 -16.11 8.23 -21.09
CA LEU A 334 -16.75 8.30 -19.77
C LEU A 334 -17.10 6.93 -19.18
N ASP A 335 -17.29 5.90 -20.02
CA ASP A 335 -17.68 4.58 -19.49
C ASP A 335 -16.68 4.19 -18.40
N ALA A 336 -17.18 4.02 -17.17
CA ALA A 336 -16.36 3.65 -16.02
C ALA A 336 -15.72 2.26 -16.18
N SER A 337 -15.96 1.58 -17.31
CA SER A 337 -15.30 0.37 -17.77
C SER A 337 -14.03 0.72 -18.57
N ASP A 338 -13.09 -0.22 -18.63
CA ASP A 338 -12.15 -0.15 -19.76
C ASP A 338 -13.02 -0.33 -21.00
N HIS A 339 -12.92 0.56 -22.00
CA HIS A 339 -13.58 0.51 -23.32
C HIS A 339 -13.41 -0.82 -24.10
N CYS A 340 -12.82 -1.82 -23.45
CA CYS A 340 -12.75 -3.23 -23.82
C CYS A 340 -13.59 -4.06 -22.82
N THR A 341 -14.87 -4.26 -23.13
CA THR A 341 -15.77 -5.15 -22.37
C THR A 341 -15.21 -6.58 -22.26
N LEU A 342 -14.44 -7.00 -23.26
CA LEU A 342 -13.75 -8.29 -23.32
C LEU A 342 -12.62 -8.44 -22.30
N ALA A 343 -12.11 -7.35 -21.71
CA ALA A 343 -11.05 -7.43 -20.69
C ALA A 343 -11.50 -8.16 -19.41
N LYS A 344 -12.81 -8.22 -19.16
CA LYS A 344 -13.41 -8.96 -18.03
C LYS A 344 -13.61 -10.44 -18.34
N CYS A 345 -13.47 -10.85 -19.61
CA CYS A 345 -13.81 -12.20 -20.01
C CYS A 345 -12.77 -13.23 -19.60
N PRO A 346 -13.21 -14.38 -19.08
CA PRO A 346 -12.29 -15.45 -18.70
C PRO A 346 -11.56 -15.94 -19.95
N THR A 347 -10.23 -16.00 -19.86
CA THR A 347 -9.39 -16.54 -20.93
C THR A 347 -9.15 -18.05 -20.79
N ALA A 348 -9.66 -18.65 -19.71
CA ALA A 348 -9.48 -20.07 -19.42
C ALA A 348 -10.44 -20.94 -20.26
N PRO A 349 -9.94 -21.98 -20.95
CA PRO A 349 -10.78 -22.87 -21.75
C PRO A 349 -11.79 -23.60 -20.87
N GLY A 350 -13.05 -23.64 -21.32
CA GLY A 350 -14.16 -24.30 -20.62
C GLY A 350 -14.91 -23.43 -19.60
N VAL A 351 -14.50 -22.19 -19.35
CA VAL A 351 -15.23 -21.26 -18.47
C VAL A 351 -16.14 -20.37 -19.34
N GLN A 352 -17.45 -20.60 -19.28
CA GLN A 352 -18.43 -19.77 -19.96
C GLN A 352 -19.04 -18.75 -18.99
N VAL A 353 -18.88 -17.48 -19.30
CA VAL A 353 -19.51 -16.36 -18.58
C VAL A 353 -20.41 -15.62 -19.55
N GLN A 354 -21.62 -15.26 -19.11
CA GLN A 354 -22.57 -14.52 -19.94
C GLN A 354 -21.92 -13.21 -20.44
N GLY A 355 -22.04 -12.95 -21.75
CA GLY A 355 -21.45 -11.77 -22.38
C GLY A 355 -20.01 -11.93 -22.88
N CYS A 356 -19.38 -13.10 -22.68
CA CYS A 356 -18.01 -13.37 -23.09
C CYS A 356 -17.91 -14.43 -24.20
N PRO A 357 -17.00 -14.28 -25.17
CA PRO A 357 -16.77 -15.29 -26.20
C PRO A 357 -16.20 -16.56 -25.55
N ALA A 358 -16.80 -17.72 -25.86
CA ALA A 358 -16.30 -19.01 -25.40
C ALA A 358 -14.97 -19.31 -26.12
N ILE A 359 -13.90 -19.47 -25.34
CA ILE A 359 -12.62 -19.93 -25.85
C ILE A 359 -12.66 -21.45 -25.82
N SER A 360 -12.78 -22.04 -27.01
CA SER A 360 -12.82 -23.49 -27.25
C SER A 360 -11.46 -24.14 -27.08
#